data_AF-A0A3M1JUH1-F1
#
_entry.id   AF-A0A3M1JUH1-F1
#
_cell.length_a   1.000
_cell.length_b   1.000
_cell.length_c   1.000
_cell.angle_alpha   90.00
_cell.angle_beta   90.00
_cell.angle_gamma   90.00
#
_symmetry.space_group_name_H-M   'P 1'
#
loop_
_entity.id
_entity.type
_entity.pdbx_description
1 polymer ?
#
loop_
_entity_poly.entity_id
_entity_poly.type
_entity_poly.pdbx_seq_one_letter_code
_entity_poly.pdbx_strand_id
1 'polypeptide(L)'
;MESGKTRLPTDESEQNRRKRSKAVALKGDGTLDTPPIVSAVGFGKNAEQILDIAFANELKVRRDADLAEILAAMEVDSPVPLEALEAVAEILTYVYGLNRKMADHDKSVESAETWKP
;
A
#
# COMPACT_ATOMS: atom_id res chain seq x y z
N MET A 1 -39.05 -18.88 -2.33
CA MET A 1 -37.82 -19.60 -2.71
C MET A 1 -36.90 -18.59 -3.35
N GLU A 2 -35.87 -18.23 -2.61
CA GLU A 2 -34.95 -17.14 -2.90
C GLU A 2 -33.90 -17.63 -3.90
N SER A 3 -33.76 -16.96 -5.03
CA SER A 3 -32.63 -17.16 -5.93
C SER A 3 -31.99 -15.81 -6.14
N GLY A 4 -30.98 -15.53 -5.31
CA GLY A 4 -30.13 -14.36 -5.38
C GLY A 4 -29.46 -14.29 -6.74
N LYS A 5 -29.89 -13.33 -7.57
CA LYS A 5 -29.19 -12.94 -8.78
C LYS A 5 -27.90 -12.22 -8.38
N THR A 6 -26.77 -12.88 -8.60
CA THR A 6 -25.44 -12.27 -8.61
C THR A 6 -25.47 -11.05 -9.53
N ARG A 7 -25.41 -9.84 -8.97
CA ARG A 7 -25.33 -8.61 -9.75
C ARG A 7 -23.93 -8.53 -10.37
N LEU A 8 -23.86 -8.55 -11.69
CA LEU A 8 -22.61 -8.24 -12.40
C LEU A 8 -22.20 -6.78 -12.10
N PRO A 9 -20.90 -6.50 -11.93
CA PRO A 9 -20.42 -5.12 -11.78
C PRO A 9 -20.72 -4.34 -13.07
N THR A 10 -21.28 -3.15 -12.96
CA THR A 10 -21.49 -2.25 -14.10
C THR A 10 -20.18 -1.64 -14.57
N ASP A 11 -20.06 -1.43 -15.89
CA ASP A 11 -18.91 -0.85 -16.62
C ASP A 11 -18.36 0.44 -15.97
N GLU A 12 -19.25 1.29 -15.43
CA GLU A 12 -18.87 2.54 -14.75
C GLU A 12 -17.99 2.33 -13.51
N SER A 13 -18.19 1.23 -12.76
CA SER A 13 -17.44 0.93 -11.54
C SER A 13 -16.01 0.48 -11.84
N GLU A 14 -15.80 -0.16 -12.98
CA GLU A 14 -14.46 -0.53 -13.47
C GLU A 14 -13.76 0.69 -14.04
N GLN A 15 -14.44 1.49 -14.87
CA GLN A 15 -13.87 2.73 -15.42
C GLN A 15 -13.46 3.72 -14.33
N ASN A 16 -14.23 3.83 -13.24
CA ASN A 16 -13.88 4.71 -12.12
C ASN A 16 -12.74 4.15 -11.24
N ARG A 17 -12.60 2.82 -11.16
CA ARG A 17 -11.44 2.19 -10.52
C ARG A 17 -10.18 2.37 -11.37
N ARG A 18 -10.30 2.20 -12.69
CA ARG A 18 -9.25 2.49 -13.67
C ARG A 18 -8.81 3.94 -13.56
N LYS A 19 -9.71 4.92 -13.58
CA LYS A 19 -9.33 6.35 -13.40
C LYS A 19 -8.54 6.64 -12.11
N ARG A 20 -8.66 5.80 -11.08
CA ARG A 20 -7.95 5.93 -9.80
C ARG A 20 -6.78 4.97 -9.64
N SER A 21 -6.45 4.13 -10.63
CA SER A 21 -5.34 3.19 -10.52
C SER A 21 -4.01 3.92 -10.61
N LYS A 22 -3.05 3.45 -9.81
CA LYS A 22 -1.66 3.90 -9.77
C LYS A 22 -0.76 2.70 -9.97
N ALA A 23 0.30 2.85 -10.75
CA ALA A 23 1.35 1.87 -10.90
C ALA A 23 2.70 2.59 -10.95
N VAL A 24 3.69 2.00 -10.29
CA VAL A 24 5.06 2.49 -10.28
C VAL A 24 5.96 1.32 -10.65
N ALA A 25 6.84 1.53 -11.63
CA ALA A 25 7.86 0.58 -12.00
C ALA A 25 9.16 0.93 -11.28
N LEU A 26 9.81 -0.08 -10.73
CA LEU A 26 11.09 0.05 -10.05
C LEU A 26 12.15 -0.73 -10.82
N LYS A 27 13.34 -0.17 -10.93
CA LYS A 27 14.52 -0.80 -11.52
C LYS A 27 15.58 -0.96 -10.43
N GLY A 28 15.99 -2.19 -10.18
CA GLY A 28 17.06 -2.52 -9.25
C GLY A 28 17.59 -3.91 -9.51
N ASP A 29 18.73 -4.24 -8.92
CA ASP A 29 19.35 -5.57 -8.98
C ASP A 29 18.76 -6.55 -7.95
N GLY A 30 17.81 -6.09 -7.13
CA GLY A 30 17.18 -6.88 -6.08
C GLY A 30 18.05 -7.01 -4.83
N THR A 31 19.17 -6.28 -4.75
CA THR A 31 19.98 -6.17 -3.54
C THR A 31 19.47 -5.03 -2.65
N LEU A 32 19.78 -5.10 -1.36
CA LEU A 32 19.52 -4.01 -0.41
C LEU A 32 20.62 -2.93 -0.44
N ASP A 33 21.76 -3.23 -1.07
CA ASP A 33 22.94 -2.35 -1.07
C ASP A 33 22.80 -1.17 -2.03
N THR A 34 21.94 -1.29 -3.05
CA THR A 34 21.65 -0.20 -3.99
C THR A 34 20.15 0.10 -4.01
N PRO A 35 19.74 1.34 -3.68
CA PRO A 35 18.33 1.69 -3.71
C PRO A 35 17.75 1.55 -5.12
N PRO A 36 16.55 0.97 -5.27
CA PRO A 36 15.90 0.87 -6.57
C PRO A 36 15.58 2.26 -7.12
N ILE A 37 15.62 2.40 -8.43
CA ILE A 37 15.28 3.63 -9.15
C ILE A 37 13.81 3.55 -9.60
N VAL A 38 13.07 4.65 -9.45
CA VAL A 38 11.74 4.78 -10.03
C VAL A 38 11.86 4.92 -11.54
N SER A 39 11.57 3.88 -12.31
CA SER A 39 11.73 3.89 -13.77
C SER A 39 10.48 4.37 -14.52
N ALA A 40 9.30 4.27 -13.89
CA ALA A 40 8.07 4.83 -14.44
C ALA A 40 7.03 5.07 -13.35
N VAL A 41 6.20 6.10 -13.52
CA VAL A 41 4.99 6.34 -12.72
C VAL A 41 3.82 6.52 -13.68
N GLY A 42 2.71 5.83 -13.41
CA GLY A 42 1.52 5.88 -14.24
C GLY A 42 0.24 5.95 -13.42
N PHE A 43 -0.74 6.67 -13.96
CA PHE A 43 -2.08 6.81 -13.43
C PHE A 43 -3.10 6.41 -14.50
N GLY A 44 -4.25 5.89 -14.08
CA GLY A 44 -5.30 5.57 -15.04
C GLY A 44 -4.85 4.55 -16.08
N LYS A 45 -5.07 4.89 -17.35
CA LYS A 45 -4.63 4.10 -18.50
C LYS A 45 -3.11 3.86 -18.54
N ASN A 46 -2.31 4.82 -18.08
CA ASN A 46 -0.85 4.63 -18.06
C ASN A 46 -0.45 3.60 -16.98
N ALA A 47 -1.20 3.53 -15.87
CA ALA A 47 -1.00 2.49 -14.87
C ALA A 47 -1.30 1.10 -15.44
N GLU A 48 -2.38 0.98 -16.22
CA GLU A 48 -2.72 -0.25 -16.95
C GLU A 48 -1.61 -0.66 -17.92
N GLN A 49 -1.10 0.28 -18.71
CA GLN A 49 0.00 0.02 -19.66
C GLN A 49 1.28 -0.46 -18.96
N ILE A 50 1.64 0.13 -17.80
CA ILE A 50 2.78 -0.32 -17.01
C ILE A 50 2.57 -1.78 -16.55
N LEU A 51 1.37 -2.12 -16.08
CA LEU A 51 1.04 -3.48 -15.66
C LEU A 51 1.04 -4.46 -16.84
N ASP A 52 0.49 -4.09 -17.98
CA ASP A 52 0.48 -4.92 -19.19
C ASP A 52 1.90 -5.25 -19.64
N ILE A 53 2.80 -4.25 -19.65
CA ILE A 53 4.22 -4.45 -19.95
C ILE A 53 4.86 -5.37 -18.91
N ALA A 54 4.60 -5.16 -17.62
CA ALA A 54 5.13 -6.00 -16.55
C ALA A 54 4.72 -7.46 -16.71
N PHE A 55 3.42 -7.74 -16.95
CA PHE A 55 2.93 -9.10 -17.16
C PHE A 55 3.46 -9.74 -18.43
N ALA A 56 3.54 -8.99 -19.53
CA ALA A 56 4.09 -9.48 -20.79
C ALA A 56 5.58 -9.87 -20.71
N ASN A 57 6.31 -9.27 -19.77
CA ASN A 57 7.73 -9.55 -19.52
C ASN A 57 7.96 -10.40 -18.25
N GLU A 58 6.91 -10.99 -17.68
CA GLU A 58 6.99 -11.83 -16.47
C GLU A 58 7.64 -11.13 -15.27
N LEU A 59 7.50 -9.80 -15.18
CA LEU A 59 8.01 -9.01 -14.07
C LEU A 59 7.13 -9.21 -12.83
N LYS A 60 7.77 -9.20 -11.65
CA LYS A 60 7.06 -9.31 -10.37
C LYS A 60 6.19 -8.08 -10.14
N VAL A 61 4.91 -8.30 -9.85
CA VAL A 61 3.96 -7.23 -9.51
C VAL A 61 3.45 -7.42 -8.08
N ARG A 62 3.57 -6.38 -7.26
CA ARG A 62 2.99 -6.31 -5.91
C ARG A 62 1.87 -5.29 -5.90
N ARG A 63 0.73 -5.66 -5.31
CA ARG A 63 -0.40 -4.75 -5.11
C ARG A 63 -0.42 -4.25 -3.67
N ASP A 64 -0.18 -2.96 -3.51
CA ASP A 64 -0.14 -2.29 -2.21
C ASP A 64 -0.52 -0.83 -2.44
N ALA A 65 -1.70 -0.43 -1.97
CA ALA A 65 -2.27 0.88 -2.31
C ALA A 65 -1.49 2.02 -1.67
N ASP A 66 -1.10 1.86 -0.40
CA ASP A 66 -0.37 2.88 0.35
C ASP A 66 1.05 3.03 -0.18
N LEU A 67 1.73 1.90 -0.45
CA LEU A 67 3.07 1.94 -1.05
C LEU A 67 3.05 2.56 -2.46
N ALA A 68 2.05 2.21 -3.28
CA ALA A 68 1.90 2.80 -4.61
C ALA A 68 1.65 4.31 -4.53
N GLU A 69 0.91 4.79 -3.53
CA GLU A 69 0.69 6.21 -3.28
C GLU A 69 2.01 6.94 -2.97
N ILE A 70 2.78 6.39 -2.02
CA ILE A 70 4.08 6.95 -1.60
C ILE A 70 5.05 6.99 -2.78
N LEU A 71 5.19 5.88 -3.50
CA LEU A 71 6.13 5.79 -4.62
C LEU A 71 5.71 6.65 -5.82
N ALA A 72 4.40 6.86 -6.02
CA ALA A 72 3.89 7.70 -7.11
C ALA A 72 4.14 9.19 -6.88
N ALA A 73 4.49 9.61 -5.66
CA ALA A 73 4.89 10.99 -5.35
C ALA A 73 6.36 11.28 -5.69
N MET A 74 7.12 10.27 -6.11
CA MET A 74 8.56 10.38 -6.36
C MET A 74 8.86 10.74 -7.82
N GLU A 75 10.04 11.29 -8.06
CA GLU A 75 10.48 11.65 -9.41
C GLU A 75 10.94 10.41 -10.18
N VAL A 76 10.62 10.35 -11.47
CA VAL A 76 11.16 9.31 -12.36
C VAL A 76 12.68 9.50 -12.49
N ASP A 77 13.41 8.40 -12.62
CA ASP A 77 14.87 8.33 -12.64
C ASP A 77 15.54 8.76 -11.33
N SER A 78 14.78 8.86 -10.23
CA SER A 78 15.33 9.09 -8.89
C SER A 78 15.46 7.78 -8.09
N PRO A 79 16.49 7.67 -7.23
CA PRO A 79 16.61 6.56 -6.28
C PRO A 79 15.55 6.68 -5.18
N VAL A 80 15.02 5.53 -4.74
CA VAL A 80 14.14 5.49 -3.56
C VAL A 80 14.98 5.77 -2.30
N PRO A 81 14.66 6.78 -1.46
CA PRO A 81 15.47 7.13 -0.30
C PRO A 81 15.17 6.15 0.84
N LEU A 82 15.88 5.03 0.84
CA LEU A 82 15.71 3.94 1.82
C LEU A 82 15.91 4.45 3.26
N GLU A 83 16.89 5.34 3.47
CA GLU A 83 17.21 5.89 4.79
C GLU A 83 16.04 6.72 5.36
N ALA A 84 15.33 7.46 4.49
CA ALA A 84 14.15 8.22 4.91
C ALA A 84 12.98 7.29 5.26
N LEU A 85 12.78 6.23 4.48
CA LEU A 85 11.75 5.23 4.76
C LEU A 85 12.03 4.48 6.07
N GLU A 86 13.30 4.14 6.34
CA GLU A 86 13.73 3.52 7.60
C GLU A 86 13.50 4.43 8.80
N ALA A 87 13.90 5.69 8.72
CA ALA A 87 13.69 6.66 9.80
C ALA A 87 12.20 6.84 10.11
N VAL A 88 11.35 6.90 9.08
CA VAL A 88 9.89 6.98 9.26
C VAL A 88 9.34 5.68 9.88
N ALA A 89 9.81 4.51 9.45
CA ALA A 89 9.38 3.23 10.00
C ALA A 89 9.72 3.09 11.50
N GLU A 90 10.89 3.59 11.92
CA GLU A 90 11.28 3.61 13.33
C GLU A 90 10.32 4.47 14.17
N ILE A 91 10.01 5.68 13.69
CA ILE A 91 9.08 6.59 14.36
C ILE A 91 7.68 5.96 14.44
N LEU A 92 7.18 5.39 13.35
CA LEU A 92 5.87 4.74 13.32
C LEU A 92 5.82 3.57 14.30
N THR A 93 6.86 2.74 14.34
CA THR A 93 6.96 1.61 15.28
C THR A 93 6.89 2.09 16.73
N TYR A 94 7.58 3.18 17.06
CA TYR A 94 7.52 3.79 18.38
C TYR A 94 6.10 4.29 18.73
N VAL A 95 5.47 5.05 17.83
CA VAL A 95 4.12 5.60 18.04
C VAL A 95 3.08 4.49 18.21
N TYR A 96 3.09 3.47 17.34
CA TYR A 96 2.18 2.33 17.48
C TYR A 96 2.42 1.56 18.78
N GLY A 97 3.68 1.43 19.22
CA GLY A 97 4.02 0.82 20.50
C GLY A 97 3.41 1.55 21.70
N LEU A 98 3.40 2.89 21.69
CA LEU A 98 2.76 3.69 22.73
C LEU A 98 1.24 3.54 22.73
N ASN A 99 0.61 3.62 21.55
CA ASN A 99 -0.84 3.47 21.42
C ASN A 99 -1.32 2.10 21.93
N ARG A 100 -0.55 1.04 21.65
CA ARG A 100 -0.86 -0.31 22.14
C ARG A 100 -0.80 -0.39 23.66
N LYS A 101 0.23 0.18 24.29
CA LYS A 101 0.37 0.20 25.76
C LYS A 101 -0.78 0.94 26.44
N MET A 102 -1.23 2.06 25.87
CA MET A 102 -2.37 2.82 26.39
C MET A 102 -3.69 2.04 26.24
N ALA A 103 -3.90 1.40 25.08
CA ALA A 103 -5.08 0.59 24.84
C ALA A 103 -5.14 -0.68 25.72
N ASP A 104 -3.99 -1.20 26.17
CA ASP A 104 -3.94 -2.32 27.13
C ASP A 104 -4.14 -1.83 28.57
N HIS A 105 -3.67 -0.62 28.91
CA HIS A 105 -3.91 0.00 30.21
C HIS A 105 -5.39 0.30 30.43
N ASP A 106 -6.09 0.85 29.43
CA ASP A 106 -7.52 1.20 29.48
C ASP A 106 -8.41 -0.04 29.77
N LYS A 107 -8.12 -1.18 29.13
CA LYS A 107 -8.84 -2.45 29.37
C LYS A 107 -8.60 -3.04 30.76
N SER A 108 -7.45 -2.74 31.38
CA SER A 108 -7.12 -3.26 32.71
C SER A 108 -7.83 -2.50 33.84
N VAL A 109 -8.22 -1.23 33.61
CA VAL A 109 -8.96 -0.42 34.60
C VAL A 109 -10.44 -0.81 34.62
N GLU A 110 -11.04 -1.04 33.44
CA GLU A 110 -12.47 -1.41 33.32
C GLU A 110 -12.80 -2.79 33.92
N SER A 111 -11.86 -3.74 33.85
CA SER A 111 -12.00 -5.08 34.43
C SER A 111 -11.89 -5.10 35.96
N ALA A 112 -11.27 -4.09 36.56
CA ALA A 112 -11.09 -3.99 38.01
C ALA A 112 -12.31 -3.36 38.72
N GLU A 113 -13.12 -2.56 38.00
CA GLU A 113 -14.28 -1.84 38.57
C GLU A 113 -15.60 -2.64 38.52
N THR A 114 -15.65 -3.79 37.81
CA THR A 114 -16.87 -4.60 37.63
C THR A 114 -17.06 -5.72 38.66
N TRP A 115 -16.17 -5.86 39.65
CA TRP A 115 -16.36 -6.83 40.73
C TRP A 115 -17.31 -6.28 41.81
N LYS A 116 -18.54 -6.79 41.85
CA LYS A 116 -19.42 -6.65 43.03
C LYS A 116 -19.52 -8.00 43.76
N PRO A 117 -19.36 -8.01 45.09
CA PRO A 117 -19.33 -9.24 45.89
C PRO A 117 -20.66 -9.98 45.89
#